data_AF-A0A142YH77-F1
#
_entry.id   AF-A0A142YH77-F1
#
_cell.length_a   1.000
_cell.length_b   1.000
_cell.length_c   1.000
_cell.angle_alpha   90.00
_cell.angle_beta   90.00
_cell.angle_gamma   90.00
#
_symmetry.space_group_name_H-M   'P 1'
#
loop_
_entity.id
_entity.type
_entity.pdbx_description
1 polymer ?
#
loop_
_entity_poly.entity_id
_entity_poly.type
_entity_poly.pdbx_seq_one_letter_code
_entity_poly.pdbx_strand_id
1 'polypeptide(L)'
;MGDAQLVSARLADRIGAPVANLGRTGYGPPQELVVLDRYAGRFSPRTCVWFFYEGNDLQDLNGYEAERARVRALRAESPRRAWYGRSFVRNAAGWSSRSGTAAATFPARSRAGTFRDASGATTEFYFSCGVHEGAADAVPERAAPETMDRLKEVFAEAGALCRARGVDLVVAFVPAKFRVYRDLCRFEADSPCADWPIDDLPGAVEKVVRDTSPAIGFVDLTPRLRAEAEAGGLVYLTDDTHWSAEGHRAAALAVAELLDDRGRERERGDAADASARGHFGAVAAP
;
A
#
# COMPACT_ATOMS: atom_id res chain seq x y z
N MET A 1 5.11 -17.22 6.69
CA MET A 1 6.12 -16.17 6.94
C MET A 1 6.10 -15.85 8.43
N GLY A 2 7.25 -15.73 9.09
CA GLY A 2 7.31 -15.36 10.52
C GLY A 2 7.32 -13.85 10.73
N ASP A 3 6.93 -13.37 11.91
CA ASP A 3 6.81 -11.93 12.23
C ASP A 3 8.12 -11.14 11.98
N ALA A 4 9.28 -11.76 12.23
CA ALA A 4 10.60 -11.16 11.98
C ALA A 4 10.90 -10.86 10.50
N GLN A 5 10.11 -11.42 9.57
CA GLN A 5 10.27 -11.22 8.14
C GLN A 5 9.36 -10.12 7.58
N LEU A 6 8.46 -9.56 8.40
CA LEU A 6 7.58 -8.46 7.99
C LEU A 6 8.37 -7.17 7.73
N VAL A 7 7.84 -6.33 6.84
CA VAL A 7 8.43 -5.01 6.51
C VAL A 7 8.63 -4.16 7.76
N SER A 8 7.74 -4.23 8.74
CA SER A 8 7.86 -3.49 10.00
C SER A 8 9.03 -3.95 10.86
N ALA A 9 9.26 -5.26 10.96
CA ALA A 9 10.38 -5.82 11.70
C ALA A 9 11.71 -5.53 10.98
N ARG A 10 11.76 -5.74 9.66
CA ARG A 10 12.92 -5.42 8.83
C ARG A 10 13.26 -3.94 8.86
N LEU A 11 12.27 -3.06 8.84
CA LEU A 11 12.46 -1.62 8.93
C LEU A 11 13.03 -1.24 10.30
N ALA A 12 12.46 -1.78 11.40
CA ALA A 12 12.94 -1.53 12.75
C ALA A 12 14.42 -1.89 12.93
N ASP A 13 14.82 -3.07 12.44
CA ASP A 13 16.21 -3.53 12.45
C ASP A 13 17.13 -2.59 11.66
N ARG A 14 16.65 -2.07 10.53
CA ARG A 14 17.45 -1.22 9.62
C ARG A 14 17.67 0.18 10.18
N ILE A 15 16.63 0.80 10.73
CA ILE A 15 16.71 2.17 11.25
C ILE A 15 17.17 2.21 12.72
N GLY A 16 17.33 1.05 13.36
CA GLY A 16 17.70 0.95 14.77
C GLY A 16 16.68 1.58 15.71
N ALA A 17 15.39 1.60 15.34
CA ALA A 17 14.33 2.23 16.12
C ALA A 17 13.03 1.40 16.10
N PRO A 18 12.19 1.49 17.15
CA PRO A 18 10.94 0.73 17.20
C PRO A 18 9.98 1.11 16.07
N VAL A 19 9.33 0.12 15.47
CA VAL A 19 8.28 0.30 14.46
C VAL A 19 6.99 -0.38 14.95
N ALA A 20 5.91 0.38 15.03
CA ALA A 20 4.58 -0.14 15.31
C ALA A 20 3.81 -0.39 14.01
N ASN A 21 3.44 -1.63 13.74
CA ASN A 21 2.60 -1.98 12.58
C ASN A 21 1.12 -1.80 12.93
N LEU A 22 0.46 -0.83 12.30
CA LEU A 22 -0.97 -0.57 12.45
C LEU A 22 -1.80 -1.01 11.22
N GLY A 23 -1.14 -1.61 10.23
CA GLY A 23 -1.78 -2.08 9.01
C GLY A 23 -2.85 -3.13 9.28
N ARG A 24 -3.91 -3.08 8.47
CA ARG A 24 -5.01 -4.05 8.51
C ARG A 24 -5.35 -4.46 7.09
N THR A 25 -5.46 -5.76 6.88
CA THR A 25 -5.81 -6.35 5.58
C THR A 25 -7.11 -5.75 5.05
N GLY A 26 -7.08 -5.27 3.81
CA GLY A 26 -8.25 -4.73 3.10
C GLY A 26 -8.75 -3.39 3.62
N TYR A 27 -7.91 -2.61 4.32
CA TYR A 27 -8.19 -1.21 4.57
C TYR A 27 -7.63 -0.39 3.41
N GLY A 28 -8.40 0.59 2.97
CA GLY A 28 -7.95 1.65 2.09
C GLY A 28 -7.93 3.01 2.79
N PRO A 29 -7.71 4.10 2.04
CA PRO A 29 -7.24 5.35 2.62
C PRO A 29 -8.15 5.97 3.70
N PRO A 30 -9.49 5.99 3.55
CA PRO A 30 -10.38 6.50 4.61
C PRO A 30 -10.33 5.67 5.90
N GLN A 31 -10.14 4.35 5.80
CA GLN A 31 -10.05 3.49 6.99
C GLN A 31 -8.70 3.68 7.69
N GLU A 32 -7.62 3.77 6.92
CA GLU A 32 -6.27 4.04 7.44
C GLU A 32 -6.19 5.40 8.13
N LEU A 33 -6.90 6.42 7.61
CA LEU A 33 -7.01 7.73 8.24
C LEU A 33 -7.62 7.63 9.65
N VAL A 34 -8.67 6.82 9.79
CA VAL A 34 -9.30 6.54 11.08
C VAL A 34 -8.34 5.79 12.01
N VAL A 35 -7.49 4.90 11.48
CA VAL A 35 -6.47 4.19 12.27
C VAL A 35 -5.40 5.16 12.76
N LEU A 36 -4.91 6.04 11.89
CA LEU A 36 -3.95 7.10 12.20
C LEU A 36 -4.47 7.98 13.34
N ASP A 37 -5.68 8.52 13.19
CA ASP A 37 -6.25 9.44 14.19
C ASP A 37 -6.45 8.77 15.55
N ARG A 38 -7.02 7.56 15.57
CA ARG A 38 -7.41 6.89 16.82
C ARG A 38 -6.26 6.21 17.54
N TYR A 39 -5.28 5.69 16.82
CA TYR A 39 -4.32 4.75 17.41
C TYR A 39 -2.87 5.17 17.27
N ALA A 40 -2.49 6.05 16.35
CA ALA A 40 -1.07 6.40 16.19
C ALA A 40 -0.52 7.25 17.34
N GLY A 41 -1.35 8.15 17.90
CA GLY A 41 -0.93 9.11 18.93
C GLY A 41 -0.35 8.47 20.20
N ARG A 42 -0.79 7.26 20.58
CA ARG A 42 -0.29 6.56 21.79
C ARG A 42 1.15 6.08 21.69
N PHE A 43 1.73 6.07 20.49
CA PHE A 43 3.09 5.59 20.24
C PHE A 43 4.12 6.72 20.14
N SER A 44 3.69 7.98 20.17
CA SER A 44 4.55 9.17 19.96
C SER A 44 5.57 9.00 18.82
N PRO A 45 5.13 8.60 17.60
CA PRO A 45 6.04 8.30 16.51
C PRO A 45 6.71 9.58 16.00
N ARG A 46 7.92 9.46 15.45
CA ARG A 46 8.56 10.56 14.69
C ARG A 46 8.05 10.63 13.25
N THR A 47 7.70 9.47 12.69
CA THR A 47 7.27 9.33 11.31
C THR A 47 6.15 8.30 11.21
N CYS A 48 5.15 8.59 10.39
CA CYS A 48 4.13 7.67 9.93
C CYS A 48 4.42 7.31 8.47
N VAL A 49 4.64 6.03 8.20
CA VAL A 49 4.75 5.51 6.83
C VAL A 49 3.42 4.88 6.46
N TRP A 50 2.74 5.51 5.50
CA TRP A 50 1.46 5.11 4.96
C TRP A 50 1.67 4.27 3.71
N PHE A 51 1.28 2.99 3.74
CA PHE A 51 1.44 2.10 2.60
C PHE A 51 0.19 2.18 1.72
N PHE A 52 0.25 2.99 0.67
CA PHE A 52 -0.83 3.07 -0.31
C PHE A 52 -0.73 1.90 -1.28
N TYR A 53 -1.71 1.00 -1.30
CA TYR A 53 -1.69 -0.17 -2.19
C TYR A 53 -2.46 0.05 -3.48
N GLU A 54 -1.78 -0.16 -4.60
CA GLU A 54 -2.34 -0.13 -5.95
C GLU A 54 -3.59 -1.01 -6.13
N GLY A 55 -3.73 -2.08 -5.34
CA GLY A 55 -4.82 -3.05 -5.50
C GLY A 55 -6.19 -2.53 -5.07
N ASN A 56 -6.40 -2.33 -3.77
CA ASN A 56 -7.71 -2.01 -3.21
C ASN A 56 -7.93 -0.52 -2.90
N ASP A 57 -6.88 0.29 -2.75
CA ASP A 57 -7.04 1.60 -2.10
C ASP A 57 -7.97 2.55 -2.84
N LEU A 58 -7.89 2.61 -4.18
CA LEU A 58 -8.80 3.45 -4.97
C LEU A 58 -10.22 2.89 -5.02
N GLN A 59 -10.37 1.57 -5.00
CA GLN A 59 -11.67 0.90 -4.94
C GLN A 59 -12.35 1.19 -3.60
N ASP A 60 -11.60 1.07 -2.50
CA ASP A 60 -12.05 1.36 -1.15
C ASP A 60 -12.34 2.84 -0.96
N LEU A 61 -11.49 3.73 -1.49
CA LEU A 61 -11.76 5.16 -1.52
C LEU A 61 -13.12 5.44 -2.17
N ASN A 62 -13.38 4.85 -3.34
CA ASN A 62 -14.63 5.07 -4.06
C ASN A 62 -15.85 4.43 -3.37
N GLY A 63 -15.70 3.23 -2.79
CA GLY A 63 -16.77 2.47 -2.14
C GLY A 63 -17.03 2.80 -0.66
N TYR A 64 -16.14 3.54 0.01
CA TYR A 64 -16.11 3.67 1.47
C TYR A 64 -17.46 4.08 2.08
N GLU A 65 -18.09 5.14 1.57
CA GLU A 65 -19.35 5.65 2.13
C GLU A 65 -20.50 4.65 1.95
N ALA A 66 -20.57 4.01 0.78
CA ALA A 66 -21.58 2.99 0.48
C ALA A 66 -21.40 1.76 1.37
N GLU A 67 -20.17 1.25 1.51
CA GLU A 67 -19.89 0.09 2.38
C GLU A 67 -20.09 0.45 3.85
N ARG A 68 -19.73 1.66 4.29
CA ARG A 68 -20.01 2.13 5.66
C ARG A 68 -21.51 2.21 5.92
N ALA A 69 -22.30 2.71 4.98
CA ALA A 69 -23.76 2.75 5.08
C ALA A 69 -24.35 1.33 5.11
N ARG A 70 -23.85 0.43 4.27
CA ARG A 70 -24.23 -1.00 4.26
C ARG A 70 -23.90 -1.68 5.58
N VAL A 71 -22.68 -1.51 6.11
CA VAL A 71 -22.27 -2.05 7.40
C VAL A 71 -23.11 -1.47 8.53
N ARG A 72 -23.44 -0.17 8.51
CA ARG A 72 -24.37 0.44 9.47
C ARG A 72 -25.77 -0.18 9.37
N ALA A 73 -26.28 -0.39 8.15
CA ALA A 73 -27.57 -1.05 7.94
C ALA A 73 -27.57 -2.54 8.34
N LEU A 74 -26.42 -3.22 8.23
CA LEU A 74 -26.22 -4.61 8.66
C LEU A 74 -25.97 -4.74 10.17
N ARG A 75 -25.38 -3.71 10.80
CA ARG A 75 -25.26 -3.55 12.25
C ARG A 75 -26.65 -3.32 12.82
N ALA A 76 -27.36 -4.42 13.04
CA ALA A 76 -28.69 -4.40 13.59
C ALA A 76 -28.66 -4.03 15.08
N GLU A 77 -29.08 -2.82 15.40
CA GLU A 77 -29.59 -2.48 16.74
C GLU A 77 -31.00 -3.08 16.94
N SER A 78 -31.16 -4.39 16.75
CA SER A 78 -32.31 -5.11 17.29
C SER A 78 -31.92 -6.51 17.78
N PRO A 79 -32.23 -6.87 19.04
CA PRO A 79 -31.91 -8.18 19.62
C PRO A 79 -32.40 -9.36 18.77
N ARG A 80 -33.54 -9.19 18.07
CA ARG A 80 -34.15 -10.21 17.20
C ARG A 80 -33.30 -10.50 15.96
N ARG A 81 -32.73 -9.48 15.33
CA ARG A 81 -31.91 -9.63 14.12
C ARG A 81 -30.51 -10.16 14.46
N ALA A 82 -30.00 -9.82 15.63
CA ALA A 82 -28.79 -10.43 16.20
C ALA A 82 -28.98 -11.92 16.52
N TRP A 83 -30.10 -12.30 17.14
CA TRP A 83 -30.44 -13.71 17.39
C TRP A 83 -30.62 -14.50 16.07
N TYR A 84 -31.35 -13.93 15.11
CA TYR A 84 -31.54 -14.52 13.80
C TYR A 84 -30.23 -14.64 12.99
N GLY A 85 -29.30 -13.68 13.12
CA GLY A 85 -27.96 -13.74 12.52
C GLY A 85 -27.07 -14.83 13.11
N ARG A 86 -27.25 -15.14 14.40
CA ARG A 86 -26.54 -16.22 15.12
C ARG A 86 -27.20 -17.59 14.96
N SER A 87 -28.32 -17.70 14.25
CA SER A 87 -29.03 -18.97 14.05
C SER A 87 -28.15 -19.99 13.33
N PHE A 88 -27.90 -21.12 13.98
CA PHE A 88 -27.15 -22.23 13.40
C PHE A 88 -27.78 -22.72 12.09
N VAL A 89 -29.11 -22.88 12.05
CA VAL A 89 -29.83 -23.38 10.86
C VAL A 89 -29.68 -22.43 9.67
N ARG A 90 -29.79 -21.11 9.90
CA ARG A 90 -29.55 -20.12 8.83
C ARG A 90 -28.12 -20.17 8.34
N ASN A 91 -27.15 -20.22 9.25
CA ASN A 91 -25.73 -20.27 8.87
C ASN A 91 -25.38 -21.58 8.16
N ALA A 92 -25.96 -22.71 8.55
CA ALA A 92 -25.80 -24.00 7.89
C ALA A 92 -26.46 -24.04 6.50
N ALA A 93 -27.66 -23.46 6.35
CA ALA A 93 -28.33 -23.32 5.05
C ALA A 93 -27.60 -22.31 4.14
N GLY A 94 -27.11 -21.22 4.71
CA GLY A 94 -26.27 -20.23 4.02
C GLY A 94 -24.93 -20.81 3.60
N TRP A 95 -24.32 -21.65 4.43
CA TRP A 95 -23.13 -22.42 4.07
C TRP A 95 -23.48 -23.40 2.94
N SER A 96 -24.49 -24.24 3.08
CA SER A 96 -24.87 -25.23 2.07
C SER A 96 -25.22 -24.62 0.71
N SER A 97 -25.87 -23.45 0.69
CA SER A 97 -26.16 -22.70 -0.55
C SER A 97 -24.94 -22.01 -1.16
N ARG A 98 -23.91 -21.70 -0.36
CA ARG A 98 -22.61 -21.17 -0.81
C ARG A 98 -21.57 -22.25 -1.07
N SER A 99 -21.77 -23.47 -0.56
CA SER A 99 -20.93 -24.65 -0.75
C SER A 99 -21.10 -25.29 -2.13
N GLY A 100 -22.04 -24.78 -2.94
CA GLY A 100 -21.95 -24.97 -4.38
C GLY A 100 -20.66 -24.34 -4.85
N THR A 101 -19.67 -25.14 -5.23
CA THR A 101 -18.46 -24.63 -5.90
C THR A 101 -18.93 -23.81 -7.09
N ALA A 102 -18.82 -22.48 -7.00
CA ALA A 102 -19.02 -21.65 -8.16
C ALA A 102 -18.14 -22.24 -9.26
N ALA A 103 -18.74 -22.58 -10.39
CA ALA A 103 -17.99 -23.14 -11.51
C ALA A 103 -16.85 -22.16 -11.82
N ALA A 104 -15.62 -22.69 -11.94
CA ALA A 104 -14.49 -21.85 -12.29
C ALA A 104 -14.83 -21.09 -13.57
N THR A 105 -14.85 -19.75 -13.48
CA THR A 105 -15.26 -18.89 -14.60
C THR A 105 -14.23 -18.88 -15.71
N PHE A 106 -12.97 -19.21 -15.41
CA PHE A 106 -11.85 -19.31 -16.34
C PHE A 106 -10.74 -20.22 -15.76
N PRO A 107 -9.90 -20.86 -16.60
CA PRO A 107 -8.75 -21.64 -16.14
C PRO A 107 -7.65 -20.73 -15.56
N ALA A 108 -7.22 -20.97 -14.32
CA ALA A 108 -6.17 -20.16 -13.66
C ALA A 108 -4.84 -20.15 -14.45
N ARG A 109 -4.48 -21.27 -15.10
CA ARG A 109 -3.28 -21.40 -15.93
C ARG A 109 -3.25 -20.41 -17.10
N SER A 110 -4.40 -20.02 -17.66
CA SER A 110 -4.44 -19.01 -18.72
C SER A 110 -3.92 -17.64 -18.24
N ARG A 111 -3.99 -17.38 -16.93
CA ARG A 111 -3.57 -16.13 -16.29
C ARG A 111 -2.27 -16.28 -15.50
N ALA A 112 -1.47 -17.28 -15.88
CA ALA A 112 -0.18 -17.53 -15.29
C ALA A 112 0.95 -17.09 -16.23
N GLY A 113 2.06 -16.65 -15.64
CA GLY A 113 3.32 -16.41 -16.34
C GLY A 113 4.45 -17.19 -15.69
N THR A 114 5.44 -17.59 -16.48
CA THR A 114 6.62 -18.30 -16.00
C THR A 114 7.78 -17.34 -15.80
N PHE A 115 8.28 -17.28 -14.57
CA PHE A 115 9.45 -16.49 -14.17
C PHE A 115 10.65 -17.41 -13.96
N ARG A 116 11.85 -16.95 -14.32
CA ARG A 116 13.09 -17.67 -14.04
C ARG A 116 13.86 -16.95 -12.95
N ASP A 117 14.09 -17.64 -11.83
CA ASP A 117 14.80 -17.08 -10.69
C ASP A 117 16.33 -17.11 -10.87
N ALA A 118 17.05 -16.57 -9.88
CA ALA A 118 18.51 -16.48 -9.88
C ALA A 118 19.21 -17.86 -9.89
N SER A 119 18.53 -18.92 -9.42
CA SER A 119 19.04 -20.30 -9.46
C SER A 119 18.84 -20.96 -10.82
N GLY A 120 18.10 -20.30 -11.73
CA GLY A 120 17.68 -20.84 -13.01
C GLY A 120 16.42 -21.71 -12.92
N ALA A 121 15.82 -21.84 -11.73
CA ALA A 121 14.55 -22.54 -11.57
C ALA A 121 13.42 -21.71 -12.19
N THR A 122 12.42 -22.40 -12.74
CA THR A 122 11.24 -21.77 -13.33
C THR A 122 10.08 -21.87 -12.36
N THR A 123 9.45 -20.74 -12.07
CA THR A 123 8.33 -20.62 -11.13
C THR A 123 7.13 -20.01 -11.84
N GLU A 124 5.96 -20.60 -11.61
CA GLU A 124 4.70 -20.12 -12.17
C GLU A 124 4.08 -19.07 -11.24
N PHE A 125 3.80 -17.89 -11.78
CA PHE A 125 3.13 -16.79 -11.12
C PHE A 125 1.70 -16.66 -11.62
N TYR A 126 0.74 -16.49 -10.71
CA TYR A 126 -0.67 -16.26 -11.05
C TYR A 126 -1.02 -14.79 -10.87
N PHE A 127 -1.53 -14.15 -11.92
CA PHE A 127 -1.74 -12.70 -11.96
C PHE A 127 -3.19 -12.26 -11.83
N SER A 128 -4.12 -13.20 -11.67
CA SER A 128 -5.54 -12.88 -11.57
C SER A 128 -5.91 -12.31 -10.19
N CYS A 129 -5.61 -11.02 -9.97
CA CYS A 129 -5.90 -10.29 -8.74
C CYS A 129 -6.82 -9.08 -8.92
N GLY A 130 -7.45 -8.92 -10.09
CA GLY A 130 -8.43 -7.86 -10.36
C GLY A 130 -7.88 -6.43 -10.47
N VAL A 131 -6.56 -6.24 -10.47
CA VAL A 131 -5.93 -4.90 -10.51
C VAL A 131 -5.71 -4.41 -11.94
N HIS A 132 -5.10 -5.26 -12.78
CA HIS A 132 -4.80 -4.96 -14.19
C HIS A 132 -5.63 -5.80 -15.15
N GLU A 133 -6.57 -6.60 -14.62
CA GLU A 133 -7.40 -7.47 -15.44
C GLU A 133 -8.42 -6.67 -16.25
N GLY A 134 -8.53 -6.98 -17.53
CA GLY A 134 -9.61 -6.48 -18.37
C GLY A 134 -9.14 -5.58 -19.50
N ALA A 135 -10.07 -4.76 -20.00
CA ALA A 135 -9.85 -3.91 -21.15
C ALA A 135 -8.96 -2.70 -20.80
N ALA A 136 -8.23 -2.22 -21.82
CA ALA A 136 -7.22 -1.17 -21.67
C ALA A 136 -7.74 0.17 -21.15
N ASP A 137 -9.05 0.41 -21.28
CA ASP A 137 -9.77 1.62 -20.86
C ASP A 137 -10.11 1.63 -19.36
N ALA A 138 -10.41 0.47 -18.76
CA ALA A 138 -10.83 0.39 -17.36
C ALA A 138 -9.70 0.70 -16.35
N VAL A 139 -8.44 0.43 -16.72
CA VAL A 139 -7.30 0.63 -15.80
C VAL A 139 -6.96 2.12 -15.65
N PRO A 140 -6.81 2.93 -16.72
CA PRO A 140 -6.63 4.37 -16.59
C PRO A 140 -7.78 5.09 -15.86
N GLU A 141 -9.03 4.63 -16.02
CA GLU A 141 -10.21 5.24 -15.38
C GLU A 141 -10.14 5.19 -13.84
N ARG A 142 -9.39 4.27 -13.24
CA ARG A 142 -9.25 4.20 -11.78
C ARG A 142 -8.57 5.42 -11.18
N ALA A 143 -7.78 6.15 -11.97
CA ALA A 143 -7.11 7.38 -11.58
C ALA A 143 -7.87 8.64 -12.07
N ALA A 144 -9.19 8.55 -12.25
CA ALA A 144 -10.03 9.67 -12.65
C ALA A 144 -9.82 10.90 -11.74
N PRO A 145 -9.96 12.14 -12.28
CA PRO A 145 -9.72 13.37 -11.52
C PRO A 145 -10.47 13.43 -10.19
N GLU A 146 -11.74 13.00 -10.16
CA GLU A 146 -12.57 13.01 -8.95
C GLU A 146 -12.04 12.04 -7.89
N THR A 147 -11.49 10.90 -8.30
CA THR A 147 -10.85 9.95 -7.38
C THR A 147 -9.54 10.53 -6.83
N MET A 148 -8.75 11.21 -7.66
CA MET A 148 -7.50 11.87 -7.23
C MET A 148 -7.76 13.06 -6.30
N ASP A 149 -8.82 13.83 -6.52
CA ASP A 149 -9.23 14.92 -5.62
C ASP A 149 -9.62 14.38 -4.24
N ARG A 150 -10.38 13.27 -4.19
CA ARG A 150 -10.72 12.60 -2.92
C ARG A 150 -9.48 12.02 -2.22
N LEU A 151 -8.53 11.49 -2.98
CA LEU A 151 -7.27 11.01 -2.41
C LEU A 151 -6.46 12.18 -1.82
N LYS A 152 -6.45 13.33 -2.51
CA LYS A 152 -5.83 14.57 -2.05
C LYS A 152 -6.43 15.03 -0.72
N GLU A 153 -7.75 15.00 -0.58
CA GLU A 153 -8.44 15.34 0.66
C GLU A 153 -7.99 14.44 1.83
N VAL A 154 -7.93 13.11 1.60
CA VAL A 154 -7.46 12.15 2.62
C VAL A 154 -6.01 12.44 3.04
N PHE A 155 -5.10 12.66 2.08
CA PHE A 155 -3.72 12.98 2.41
C PHE A 155 -3.55 14.35 3.05
N ALA A 156 -4.38 15.33 2.71
CA ALA A 156 -4.40 16.64 3.38
C ALA A 156 -4.79 16.50 4.85
N GLU A 157 -5.82 15.70 5.15
CA GLU A 157 -6.25 15.42 6.52
C GLU A 157 -5.20 14.62 7.30
N ALA A 158 -4.67 13.55 6.70
CA ALA A 158 -3.58 12.78 7.30
C ALA A 158 -2.36 13.65 7.61
N GLY A 159 -1.95 14.49 6.64
CA GLY A 159 -0.84 15.43 6.80
C GLY A 159 -1.09 16.47 7.88
N ALA A 160 -2.32 16.98 8.02
CA ALA A 160 -2.70 17.89 9.11
C ALA A 160 -2.64 17.20 10.48
N LEU A 161 -3.17 15.96 10.58
CA LEU A 161 -3.14 15.16 11.81
C LEU A 161 -1.70 14.83 12.25
N CYS A 162 -0.83 14.49 11.30
CA CYS A 162 0.59 14.24 11.55
C CYS A 162 1.30 15.52 12.00
N ARG A 163 1.12 16.63 11.28
CA ARG A 163 1.73 17.93 11.62
C ARG A 163 1.32 18.44 13.00
N ALA A 164 0.04 18.32 13.36
CA ALA A 164 -0.47 18.71 14.67
C ALA A 164 0.20 17.95 15.84
N ARG A 165 0.77 16.78 15.55
CA ARG A 165 1.45 15.91 16.52
C ARG A 165 2.98 15.92 16.36
N GLY A 166 3.53 16.77 15.47
CA GLY A 166 4.96 16.80 15.17
C GLY A 166 5.48 15.54 14.48
N VAL A 167 4.61 14.82 13.77
CA VAL A 167 4.92 13.57 13.06
C VAL A 167 5.12 13.87 11.58
N ASP A 168 6.12 13.27 10.96
CA ASP A 168 6.29 13.29 9.51
C ASP A 168 5.38 12.27 8.83
N LEU A 169 4.70 12.64 7.75
CA LEU A 169 3.96 11.70 6.91
C LEU A 169 4.79 11.34 5.69
N VAL A 170 4.90 10.05 5.42
CA VAL A 170 5.49 9.48 4.20
C VAL A 170 4.47 8.54 3.57
N VAL A 171 4.16 8.71 2.30
CA VAL A 171 3.34 7.78 1.52
C VAL A 171 4.27 6.86 0.72
N ALA A 172 4.18 5.56 0.98
CA ALA A 172 4.87 4.52 0.22
C ALA A 172 3.88 3.87 -0.75
N PHE A 173 4.11 4.04 -2.05
CA PHE A 173 3.32 3.38 -3.08
C PHE A 173 3.73 1.90 -3.19
N VAL A 174 2.77 1.01 -2.96
CA VAL A 174 2.93 -0.45 -3.04
C VAL A 174 2.37 -0.92 -4.38
N PRO A 175 3.22 -1.44 -5.29
CA PRO A 175 2.74 -1.92 -6.57
C PRO A 175 2.01 -3.25 -6.45
N ALA A 176 1.15 -3.53 -7.41
CA ALA A 176 0.63 -4.87 -7.63
C ALA A 176 1.71 -5.77 -8.24
N LYS A 177 1.62 -7.08 -7.96
CA LYS A 177 2.54 -8.10 -8.45
C LYS A 177 2.75 -8.05 -9.97
N PHE A 178 1.68 -7.77 -10.73
CA PHE A 178 1.72 -7.71 -12.18
C PHE A 178 2.61 -6.56 -12.70
N ARG A 179 2.56 -5.37 -12.08
CA ARG A 179 3.44 -4.23 -12.43
C ARG A 179 4.93 -4.57 -12.31
N VAL A 180 5.28 -5.41 -11.34
CA VAL A 180 6.67 -5.84 -11.09
C VAL A 180 7.10 -6.92 -12.07
N TYR A 181 6.26 -7.95 -12.28
CA TYR A 181 6.66 -9.18 -12.95
C TYR A 181 6.23 -9.32 -14.41
N ARG A 182 5.33 -8.49 -14.93
CA ARG A 182 4.77 -8.64 -16.29
C ARG A 182 5.88 -8.86 -17.32
N ASP A 183 6.84 -7.95 -17.39
CA ASP A 183 7.89 -8.00 -18.43
C ASP A 183 9.01 -9.01 -18.10
N LEU A 184 9.00 -9.60 -16.90
CA LEU A 184 9.97 -10.60 -16.45
C LEU A 184 9.45 -12.03 -16.63
N CYS A 185 8.14 -12.17 -16.88
CA CYS A 185 7.49 -13.45 -17.09
C CYS A 185 7.34 -13.75 -18.58
N ARG A 186 7.34 -15.04 -18.91
CA ARG A 186 6.88 -15.53 -20.20
C ARG A 186 5.45 -16.02 -20.07
N PHE A 187 4.59 -15.55 -20.96
CA PHE A 187 3.20 -15.95 -21.03
C PHE A 187 2.98 -16.93 -22.19
N GLU A 188 2.01 -17.83 -22.03
CA GLU A 188 1.52 -18.65 -23.14
C GLU A 188 0.87 -17.77 -24.21
N ALA A 189 0.85 -18.23 -25.46
CA ALA A 189 0.40 -17.44 -26.60
C ALA A 189 -1.08 -17.00 -26.51
N ASP A 190 -1.91 -17.76 -25.80
CA ASP A 190 -3.33 -17.48 -25.56
C ASP A 190 -3.59 -16.79 -24.21
N SER A 191 -2.54 -16.41 -23.47
CA SER A 191 -2.69 -15.73 -22.19
C SER A 191 -3.15 -14.29 -22.38
N PRO A 192 -4.27 -13.86 -21.74
CA PRO A 192 -4.71 -12.47 -21.80
C PRO A 192 -3.77 -11.53 -21.02
N CYS A 193 -2.91 -12.06 -20.15
CA CYS A 193 -1.99 -11.26 -19.32
C CYS A 193 -1.05 -10.39 -20.17
N ALA A 194 -0.62 -10.85 -21.34
CA ALA A 194 0.29 -10.10 -22.18
C ALA A 194 -0.29 -8.73 -22.60
N ASP A 195 -1.61 -8.68 -22.80
CA ASP A 195 -2.34 -7.51 -23.29
C ASP A 195 -2.88 -6.61 -22.18
N TRP A 196 -2.75 -7.02 -20.91
CA TRP A 196 -3.22 -6.21 -19.79
C TRP A 196 -2.43 -4.91 -19.68
N PRO A 197 -3.12 -3.76 -19.49
CA PRO A 197 -2.48 -2.45 -19.44
C PRO A 197 -1.74 -2.23 -18.12
N ILE A 198 -0.70 -1.41 -18.19
CA ILE A 198 -0.03 -0.82 -17.02
C ILE A 198 -0.09 0.70 -17.20
N ASP A 199 -0.77 1.38 -16.28
CA ASP A 199 -0.85 2.85 -16.24
C ASP A 199 0.30 3.47 -15.43
N ASP A 200 0.37 4.80 -15.39
CA ASP A 200 1.27 5.56 -14.50
C ASP A 200 0.58 5.97 -13.19
N LEU A 201 -0.10 5.01 -12.53
CA LEU A 201 -0.67 5.28 -11.21
C LEU A 201 0.37 5.75 -10.17
N PRO A 202 1.62 5.22 -10.12
CA PRO A 202 2.64 5.74 -9.20
C PRO A 202 2.87 7.25 -9.39
N GLY A 203 3.03 7.72 -10.63
CA GLY A 203 3.21 9.13 -10.94
C GLY A 203 1.97 9.98 -10.60
N ALA A 204 0.77 9.45 -10.85
CA ALA A 204 -0.48 10.12 -10.47
C ALA A 204 -0.59 10.32 -8.94
N VAL A 205 -0.28 9.28 -8.15
CA VAL A 205 -0.29 9.35 -6.68
C VAL A 205 0.81 10.28 -6.16
N GLU A 206 2.01 10.20 -6.74
CA GLU A 206 3.11 11.12 -6.40
C GLU A 206 2.69 12.58 -6.61
N LYS A 207 2.06 12.88 -7.75
CA LYS A 207 1.54 14.22 -8.05
C LYS A 207 0.52 14.67 -6.99
N VAL A 208 -0.42 13.81 -6.60
CA VAL A 208 -1.40 14.12 -5.54
C VAL A 208 -0.69 14.45 -4.22
N VAL A 209 0.31 13.65 -3.82
CA VAL A 209 1.08 13.90 -2.60
C VAL A 209 1.81 15.24 -2.65
N ARG A 210 2.51 15.52 -3.76
CA ARG A 210 3.25 16.79 -3.96
C ARG A 210 2.32 18.01 -3.98
N ASP A 211 1.16 17.90 -4.64
CA ASP A 211 0.14 18.95 -4.72
C ASP A 211 -0.61 19.15 -3.38
N THR A 212 -0.54 18.17 -2.48
CA THR A 212 -1.12 18.26 -1.13
C THR A 212 -0.20 19.06 -0.21
N SER A 213 1.08 18.69 -0.14
CA SER A 213 2.08 19.42 0.65
C SER A 213 3.49 18.93 0.33
N PRO A 214 4.47 19.83 0.14
CA PRO A 214 5.87 19.45 -0.05
C PRO A 214 6.49 18.79 1.20
N ALA A 215 5.84 18.91 2.36
CA ALA A 215 6.31 18.28 3.59
C ALA A 215 6.02 16.76 3.63
N ILE A 216 5.02 16.28 2.88
CA ILE A 216 4.70 14.85 2.83
C ILE A 216 5.74 14.16 1.95
N GLY A 217 6.40 13.14 2.48
CA GLY A 217 7.33 12.31 1.71
C GLY A 217 6.59 11.34 0.80
N PHE A 218 7.22 10.96 -0.31
CA PHE A 218 6.72 9.92 -1.20
C PHE A 218 7.84 8.97 -1.59
N VAL A 219 7.55 7.66 -1.62
CA VAL A 219 8.45 6.65 -2.18
C VAL A 219 7.65 5.66 -3.02
N ASP A 220 8.04 5.50 -4.28
CA ASP A 220 7.57 4.39 -5.11
C ASP A 220 8.42 3.14 -4.85
N LEU A 221 7.80 2.06 -4.38
CA LEU A 221 8.49 0.80 -4.14
C LEU A 221 8.72 -0.01 -5.43
N THR A 222 8.08 0.36 -6.54
CA THR A 222 8.17 -0.35 -7.83
C THR A 222 9.60 -0.53 -8.32
N PRO A 223 10.46 0.52 -8.38
CA PRO A 223 11.81 0.37 -8.92
C PRO A 223 12.65 -0.60 -8.09
N ARG A 224 12.52 -0.57 -6.76
CA ARG A 224 13.27 -1.46 -5.87
C ARG A 224 12.80 -2.91 -5.99
N LEU A 225 11.50 -3.14 -5.96
CA LEU A 225 10.92 -4.48 -6.08
C LEU A 225 11.23 -5.09 -7.46
N ARG A 226 11.18 -4.27 -8.52
CA ARG A 226 11.53 -4.69 -9.87
C ARG A 226 13.02 -5.02 -10.01
N ALA A 227 13.92 -4.20 -9.46
CA ALA A 227 15.35 -4.49 -9.51
C ALA A 227 15.71 -5.83 -8.82
N GLU A 228 15.08 -6.12 -7.68
CA GLU A 228 15.26 -7.40 -6.98
C GLU A 228 14.68 -8.57 -7.79
N ALA A 229 13.55 -8.38 -8.47
CA ALA A 229 12.98 -9.38 -9.38
C ALA A 229 13.83 -9.59 -10.65
N GLU A 230 14.39 -8.53 -11.24
CA GLU A 230 15.30 -8.59 -12.38
C GLU A 230 16.59 -9.36 -12.05
N ALA A 231 17.05 -9.27 -10.80
CA ALA A 231 18.15 -10.07 -10.27
C ALA A 231 17.79 -11.54 -10.01
N GLY A 232 16.54 -11.95 -10.32
CA GLY A 232 16.05 -13.31 -10.13
C GLY A 232 15.42 -13.57 -8.76
N GLY A 233 15.15 -12.53 -7.96
CA GLY A 233 14.49 -12.64 -6.65
C GLY A 233 12.97 -12.86 -6.75
N LEU A 234 12.41 -13.52 -5.74
CA LEU A 234 10.99 -13.77 -5.61
C LEU A 234 10.42 -12.81 -4.58
N VAL A 235 10.08 -11.58 -4.95
CA VAL A 235 9.58 -10.53 -4.05
C VAL A 235 8.09 -10.63 -3.71
N TYR A 236 7.33 -11.44 -4.46
CA TYR A 236 5.93 -11.76 -4.15
C TYR A 236 5.73 -13.26 -4.00
N LEU A 237 4.68 -13.64 -3.27
CA LEU A 237 4.16 -15.00 -3.32
C LEU A 237 3.59 -15.29 -4.73
N THR A 238 3.74 -16.52 -5.18
CA THR A 238 3.50 -16.90 -6.57
C THR A 238 2.00 -16.93 -6.90
N ASP A 239 1.20 -17.43 -5.98
CA ASP A 239 -0.26 -17.62 -6.06
C ASP A 239 -1.07 -16.57 -5.27
N ASP A 240 -0.40 -15.60 -4.65
CA ASP A 240 -1.00 -14.64 -3.74
C ASP A 240 -0.54 -13.20 -4.07
N THR A 241 -1.26 -12.17 -3.63
CA THR A 241 -0.95 -10.76 -3.88
C THR A 241 0.08 -10.16 -2.91
N HIS A 242 0.39 -10.86 -1.83
CA HIS A 242 1.27 -10.41 -0.76
C HIS A 242 2.75 -10.66 -1.09
N TRP A 243 3.61 -9.86 -0.46
CA TRP A 243 5.06 -10.00 -0.58
C TRP A 243 5.57 -11.30 0.04
N SER A 244 6.67 -11.79 -0.52
CA SER A 244 7.51 -12.77 0.16
C SER A 244 8.37 -12.08 1.24
N ALA A 245 9.17 -12.86 1.97
CA ALA A 245 10.19 -12.30 2.86
C ALA A 245 11.22 -11.40 2.13
N GLU A 246 11.52 -11.69 0.86
CA GLU A 246 12.42 -10.86 0.04
C GLU A 246 11.76 -9.53 -0.34
N GLY A 247 10.47 -9.54 -0.69
CA GLY A 247 9.72 -8.32 -0.97
C GLY A 247 9.59 -7.43 0.26
N HIS A 248 9.30 -8.01 1.42
CA HIS A 248 9.29 -7.25 2.68
C HIS A 248 10.66 -6.63 3.01
N ARG A 249 11.77 -7.35 2.74
CA ARG A 249 13.13 -6.82 2.90
C ARG A 249 13.38 -5.65 1.94
N ALA A 250 13.02 -5.80 0.66
CA ALA A 250 13.21 -4.79 -0.37
C ALA A 250 12.42 -3.51 -0.07
N ALA A 251 11.15 -3.64 0.33
CA ALA A 251 10.30 -2.53 0.75
C ALA A 251 10.87 -1.81 1.97
N ALA A 252 11.29 -2.56 3.01
CA ALA A 252 11.88 -1.97 4.21
C ALA A 252 13.15 -1.17 3.90
N LEU A 253 13.98 -1.66 2.97
CA LEU A 253 15.20 -0.98 2.56
C LEU A 253 14.90 0.34 1.82
N ALA A 254 13.97 0.34 0.87
CA ALA A 254 13.58 1.57 0.16
C ALA A 254 13.00 2.63 1.10
N VAL A 255 12.18 2.21 2.08
CA VAL A 255 11.65 3.14 3.09
C VAL A 255 12.77 3.66 3.99
N ALA A 256 13.68 2.81 4.47
CA ALA A 256 14.79 3.23 5.32
C ALA A 256 15.68 4.27 4.64
N GLU A 257 16.02 4.07 3.37
CA GLU A 257 16.84 5.01 2.59
C GLU A 257 16.19 6.40 2.51
N LEU A 258 14.87 6.45 2.22
CA LEU A 258 14.13 7.71 2.21
C LEU A 258 14.17 8.41 3.58
N LEU A 259 14.00 7.65 4.67
CA LEU A 259 14.02 8.23 6.03
C LEU A 259 15.40 8.78 6.38
N ASP A 260 16.47 8.07 6.00
CA ASP A 260 17.85 8.51 6.21
C ASP A 260 18.18 9.78 5.42
N ASP A 261 17.76 9.87 4.15
CA ASP A 261 17.93 11.06 3.32
C ASP A 261 17.28 12.28 3.96
N ARG A 262 16.02 12.13 4.40
CA ARG A 262 15.28 13.21 5.06
C ARG A 262 15.88 13.60 6.40
N GLY A 263 16.41 12.64 7.16
CA GLY A 263 17.15 12.92 8.40
C GLY A 263 18.36 13.82 8.14
N ARG A 264 19.16 13.49 7.12
CA ARG A 264 20.33 14.28 6.71
C ARG A 264 19.96 15.68 6.21
N GLU A 265 18.85 15.82 5.50
CA GLU A 265 18.35 17.12 5.03
C GLU A 265 17.95 18.03 6.20
N ARG A 266 17.28 17.48 7.22
CA ARG A 266 16.91 18.21 8.44
C ARG A 266 18.14 18.70 9.20
N GLU A 267 19.11 17.82 9.43
CA GLU A 267 20.36 18.18 10.11
C GLU A 267 21.13 19.30 9.39
N ARG A 268 21.16 19.27 8.05
CA ARG A 268 21.76 20.33 7.24
C ARG A 268 20.99 21.66 7.36
N GLY A 269 19.67 21.61 7.36
CA GLY A 269 18.81 22.79 7.54
C GLY A 269 19.00 23.44 8.91
N ASP A 270 19.01 22.64 9.97
CA ASP A 270 19.19 23.11 11.35
C ASP A 270 20.59 23.72 11.56
N ALA A 271 21.63 23.11 10.99
CA ALA A 271 22.99 23.65 11.02
C ALA A 271 23.11 25.01 10.29
N ALA A 272 22.41 25.17 9.17
CA ALA A 272 22.38 26.42 8.42
C ALA A 272 21.63 27.54 9.17
N ASP A 273 20.48 27.24 9.80
CA ASP A 273 19.74 28.21 10.63
C ASP A 273 20.55 28.61 11.88
N ALA A 274 21.21 27.65 12.55
CA ALA A 274 22.09 27.92 13.68
C ALA A 274 23.27 28.83 13.29
N SER A 275 23.88 28.61 12.13
CA SER A 275 24.96 29.45 11.59
C SER A 275 24.48 30.87 11.27
N ALA A 276 23.29 31.01 10.67
CA ALA A 276 22.69 32.30 10.37
C ALA A 276 22.39 33.10 11.66
N ARG A 277 21.81 32.45 12.69
CA ARG A 277 21.55 33.09 13.99
C ARG A 277 22.84 33.49 14.72
N GLY A 278 23.91 32.70 14.60
CA GLY A 278 25.23 33.04 15.14
C GLY A 278 25.86 34.26 14.45
N HIS A 279 25.60 34.46 13.15
CA HIS A 279 26.11 35.60 12.38
C HIS A 279 25.38 36.91 12.71
N PHE A 280 24.07 36.88 12.96
CA PHE A 280 23.30 38.06 13.40
C PHE A 280 23.50 38.42 14.88
N GLY A 281 23.96 37.50 15.71
CA GLY A 281 24.28 37.75 17.14
C GLY A 281 25.60 38.49 17.38
N ALA A 282 26.45 38.65 16.35
CA ALA A 282 27.77 39.30 16.48
C ALA A 282 27.77 40.80 16.12
N VAL A 283 26.63 41.38 15.75
CA VAL A 283 26.48 42.81 15.39
C VAL A 283 25.53 43.53 16.37
N ALA A 284 25.86 43.48 17.65
CA ALA A 284 25.44 44.40 18.72
C ALA A 284 26.31 44.03 19.94
N ALA A 285 27.19 44.84 20.51
CA ALA A 285 27.29 46.28 20.71
C ALA A 285 28.79 46.61 21.02
N PRO A 286 29.21 47.87 21.27
CA PRO A 286 28.49 49.15 21.22
C PRO A 286 28.93 50.08 20.09
#